data_AF-A0A820HLX5-F1
#
_entry.id   AF-A0A820HLX5-F1
#
_cell.length_a   1.000
_cell.length_b   1.000
_cell.length_c   1.000
_cell.angle_alpha   90.00
_cell.angle_beta   90.00
_cell.angle_gamma   90.00
#
_symmetry.space_group_name_H-M   'P 1'
#
loop_
_entity.id
_entity.type
_entity.pdbx_description
1 polymer ?
#
loop_
_entity_poly.entity_id
_entity_poly.type
_entity_poly.pdbx_seq_one_letter_code
_entity_poly.pdbx_strand_id
1 'polypeptide(L)'
;NLTVEQEEIQEKILSLLPLLSEINAISEELNKYRVFETVLMPISSWDGVVAKGSKIMIKMKNLLNQNVWYWDDVKFVNRSFIIKEHYQKFLDGDEEILYIAKEDDPFWEPVEDLLLGTANVFLQSLAYSLDFADEICIVDYKGLDQGRLSINLCPCSPNGKVLNEEHFVEQPEELLDKSYSFK
;
A
#
# COMPACT_ATOMS: atom_id res chain seq x y z
N ASN A 1 -9.84 -27.85 -1.08
CA ASN A 1 -10.66 -27.16 -0.08
C ASN A 1 -9.98 -25.85 0.26
N LEU A 2 -10.68 -24.75 0.07
CA LEU A 2 -10.23 -23.43 0.53
C LEU A 2 -10.25 -23.42 2.06
N THR A 3 -9.43 -22.59 2.68
CA THR A 3 -9.57 -22.31 4.11
C THR A 3 -10.85 -21.49 4.33
N VAL A 4 -11.42 -21.51 5.55
CA VAL A 4 -12.60 -20.70 5.90
C VAL A 4 -12.39 -19.21 5.57
N GLU A 5 -11.19 -18.69 5.87
CA GLU A 5 -10.80 -17.31 5.53
C GLU A 5 -10.82 -17.04 4.02
N GLN A 6 -10.39 -18.01 3.21
CA GLN A 6 -10.42 -17.89 1.74
C GLN A 6 -11.84 -17.93 1.18
N GLU A 7 -12.73 -18.72 1.79
CA GLU A 7 -14.15 -18.77 1.42
C GLU A 7 -14.84 -17.43 1.73
N GLU A 8 -14.61 -16.87 2.92
CA GLU A 8 -15.13 -15.54 3.31
C GLU A 8 -14.65 -14.42 2.37
N ILE A 9 -13.36 -14.42 2.01
CA ILE A 9 -12.79 -13.47 1.06
C ILE A 9 -13.46 -13.63 -0.32
N GLN A 10 -13.64 -14.87 -0.78
CA GLN A 10 -14.26 -15.13 -2.08
C GLN A 10 -15.72 -14.66 -2.12
N GLU A 11 -16.53 -14.97 -1.11
CA GLU A 11 -17.91 -14.51 -1.01
C GLU A 11 -18.00 -12.99 -1.02
N LYS A 12 -17.09 -12.32 -0.31
CA LYS A 12 -17.02 -10.86 -0.25
C LYS A 12 -16.60 -10.25 -1.59
N ILE A 13 -15.67 -10.86 -2.32
CA ILE A 13 -15.35 -10.42 -3.69
C ILE A 13 -16.57 -10.56 -4.60
N LEU A 14 -17.26 -11.70 -4.56
CA LEU A 14 -18.43 -11.95 -5.39
C LEU A 14 -19.56 -10.96 -5.13
N SER A 15 -19.75 -10.53 -3.88
CA SER A 15 -20.75 -9.51 -3.54
C SER A 15 -20.36 -8.10 -3.99
N LEU A 16 -19.06 -7.78 -4.07
CA LEU A 16 -18.56 -6.47 -4.49
C LEU A 16 -18.52 -6.30 -6.02
N LEU A 17 -18.35 -7.36 -6.80
CA LEU A 17 -18.19 -7.29 -8.25
C LEU A 17 -19.36 -6.59 -8.98
N PRO A 18 -20.65 -6.90 -8.70
CA PRO A 18 -21.76 -6.21 -9.34
C PRO A 18 -21.78 -4.71 -9.02
N LEU A 19 -21.50 -4.38 -7.74
CA LEU A 19 -21.47 -3.00 -7.29
C LEU A 19 -20.34 -2.20 -7.94
N LEU A 20 -19.15 -2.80 -8.09
CA LEU A 20 -18.04 -2.19 -8.83
C LEU A 20 -18.40 -1.92 -10.28
N SER A 21 -19.03 -2.88 -10.95
CA SER A 21 -19.45 -2.71 -12.34
C SER A 21 -20.44 -1.55 -12.48
N GLU A 22 -21.41 -1.45 -11.57
CA GLU A 22 -22.41 -0.38 -11.57
C GLU A 22 -21.78 0.99 -11.30
N ILE A 23 -20.91 1.10 -10.28
CA ILE A 23 -20.24 2.37 -9.96
C ILE A 23 -19.28 2.82 -11.05
N ASN A 24 -18.61 1.89 -11.74
CA ASN A 24 -17.77 2.21 -12.90
C ASN A 24 -18.61 2.73 -14.08
N ALA A 25 -19.79 2.14 -14.35
CA ALA A 25 -20.69 2.63 -15.39
C ALA A 25 -21.19 4.05 -15.07
N ILE A 26 -21.61 4.29 -13.82
CA ILE A 26 -22.03 5.63 -13.37
C ILE A 26 -20.87 6.65 -13.50
N SER A 27 -19.65 6.26 -13.12
CA SER A 27 -18.46 7.10 -13.27
C SER A 27 -18.22 7.51 -14.72
N GLU A 28 -18.46 6.60 -15.67
CA GLU A 28 -18.34 6.85 -17.10
C GLU A 28 -19.43 7.82 -17.60
N GLU A 29 -20.70 7.57 -17.28
CA GLU A 29 -21.80 8.44 -17.69
C GLU A 29 -21.70 9.86 -17.11
N LEU A 30 -21.26 9.99 -15.86
CA LEU A 30 -21.05 11.27 -15.19
C LEU A 30 -19.69 11.92 -15.53
N ASN A 31 -18.90 11.33 -16.43
CA ASN A 31 -17.55 11.81 -16.81
C ASN A 31 -16.63 12.10 -15.60
N LYS A 32 -16.66 11.23 -14.59
CA LYS A 32 -15.85 11.39 -13.37
C LYS A 32 -14.42 10.91 -13.52
N TYR A 33 -14.13 10.14 -14.57
CA TYR A 33 -12.79 9.60 -14.87
C TYR A 33 -12.19 8.83 -13.67
N ARG A 34 -13.03 8.05 -12.99
CA ARG A 34 -12.62 7.11 -11.93
C ARG A 34 -12.92 5.69 -12.33
N VAL A 35 -11.98 4.80 -12.07
CA VAL A 35 -12.17 3.35 -12.22
C VAL A 35 -11.85 2.68 -10.89
N PHE A 36 -12.73 1.78 -10.48
CA PHE A 36 -12.63 1.01 -9.25
C PHE A 36 -12.35 -0.46 -9.59
N GLU A 37 -11.40 -1.07 -8.90
CA GLU A 37 -11.07 -2.50 -8.98
C GLU A 37 -10.90 -3.12 -7.58
N THR A 38 -11.33 -4.36 -7.40
CA THR A 38 -10.97 -5.13 -6.19
C THR A 38 -9.49 -5.52 -6.25
N VAL A 39 -8.79 -5.37 -5.13
CA VAL A 39 -7.44 -5.88 -4.96
C VAL A 39 -7.34 -6.63 -3.64
N LEU A 40 -6.54 -7.70 -3.65
CA LEU A 40 -6.19 -8.44 -2.44
C LEU A 40 -4.80 -7.98 -2.01
N MET A 41 -4.68 -7.38 -0.83
CA MET A 41 -3.41 -6.90 -0.30
C MET A 41 -3.03 -7.71 0.94
N PRO A 42 -1.78 -8.17 1.08
CA PRO A 42 -1.29 -8.76 2.33
C PRO A 42 -1.42 -7.77 3.48
N ILE A 43 -1.78 -8.23 4.69
CA ILE A 43 -1.93 -7.34 5.86
C ILE A 43 -0.60 -6.68 6.23
N SER A 44 0.51 -7.39 6.03
CA SER A 44 1.88 -6.90 6.26
C SER A 44 2.30 -5.71 5.40
N SER A 45 1.51 -5.36 4.37
CA SER A 45 1.77 -4.25 3.45
C SER A 45 1.36 -2.89 4.00
N TRP A 46 0.93 -2.75 5.25
CA TRP A 46 0.41 -1.46 5.76
C TRP A 46 1.03 -1.02 7.08
N ASP A 47 1.46 -1.96 7.91
CA ASP A 47 1.96 -1.70 9.27
C ASP A 47 3.43 -2.10 9.47
N GLY A 48 4.08 -2.69 8.46
CA GLY A 48 5.43 -3.24 8.60
C GLY A 48 5.50 -4.41 9.59
N VAL A 49 4.36 -4.90 10.06
CA VAL A 49 4.24 -6.07 10.92
C VAL A 49 4.12 -7.29 10.02
N VAL A 50 4.80 -8.37 10.36
CA VAL A 50 4.63 -9.67 9.68
C VAL A 50 3.30 -10.28 10.14
N ALA A 51 2.19 -9.67 9.74
CA ALA A 51 0.85 -10.19 9.96
C ALA A 51 0.48 -11.18 8.84
N LYS A 52 -0.10 -12.32 9.23
CA LYS A 52 -0.62 -13.32 8.29
C LYS A 52 -2.03 -12.95 7.86
N GLY A 53 -2.34 -13.12 6.58
CA GLY A 53 -3.66 -12.91 6.00
C GLY A 53 -3.65 -11.89 4.87
N SER A 54 -4.80 -11.74 4.23
CA SER A 54 -5.00 -10.73 3.17
C SER A 54 -6.28 -9.95 3.41
N LYS A 55 -6.25 -8.66 3.10
CA LYS A 55 -7.40 -7.78 3.19
C LYS A 55 -7.86 -7.40 1.77
N ILE A 56 -9.17 -7.46 1.55
CA ILE A 56 -9.78 -6.91 0.34
C ILE A 56 -9.79 -5.39 0.46
N MET A 57 -9.29 -4.74 -0.58
CA MET A 57 -9.32 -3.29 -0.72
C MET A 57 -9.88 -2.95 -2.09
N ILE A 58 -10.47 -1.77 -2.22
CA ILE A 58 -10.96 -1.22 -3.47
C ILE A 58 -9.98 -0.16 -3.93
N LYS A 59 -9.34 -0.41 -5.05
CA LYS A 59 -8.43 0.55 -5.65
C LYS A 59 -9.23 1.48 -6.56
N MET A 60 -9.24 2.76 -6.25
CA MET A 60 -9.76 3.82 -7.11
C MET A 60 -8.60 4.44 -7.89
N LYS A 61 -8.71 4.49 -9.21
CA LYS A 61 -7.72 5.14 -10.10
C LYS A 61 -8.34 6.34 -10.80
N ASN A 62 -7.68 7.49 -10.73
CA ASN A 62 -8.00 8.65 -11.56
C ASN A 62 -7.33 8.51 -12.93
N LEU A 63 -8.13 8.46 -13.99
CA LEU A 63 -7.64 8.25 -15.35
C LEU A 63 -6.92 9.47 -15.93
N LEU A 64 -7.17 10.67 -15.40
CA LEU A 64 -6.59 11.91 -15.91
C LEU A 64 -5.15 12.12 -15.43
N ASN A 65 -4.86 11.81 -14.17
CA ASN A 65 -3.55 12.06 -13.56
C ASN A 65 -2.85 10.81 -13.02
N GLN A 66 -3.48 9.63 -13.16
CA GLN A 66 -2.97 8.34 -12.71
C GLN A 66 -2.86 8.16 -11.19
N ASN A 67 -3.37 9.11 -10.38
CA ASN A 67 -3.41 8.95 -8.92
C ASN A 67 -4.25 7.73 -8.53
N VAL A 68 -3.83 7.08 -7.44
CA VAL A 68 -4.44 5.86 -6.92
C VAL A 68 -4.76 6.04 -5.44
N TRP A 69 -5.94 5.56 -5.03
CA TRP A 69 -6.37 5.47 -3.64
C TRP A 69 -6.85 4.06 -3.34
N TYR A 70 -6.76 3.66 -2.08
CA TYR A 70 -7.26 2.38 -1.60
C TYR A 70 -8.30 2.60 -0.52
N TRP A 71 -9.50 2.13 -0.76
CA TRP A 71 -10.59 2.15 0.21
C TRP A 71 -10.79 0.75 0.78
N ASP A 72 -11.20 0.67 2.04
CA ASP A 72 -11.79 -0.58 2.51
C ASP A 72 -13.19 -0.76 1.90
N ASP A 73 -13.71 -1.97 2.04
CA ASP A 73 -15.03 -2.34 1.51
C ASP A 73 -16.15 -1.51 2.14
N VAL A 74 -16.05 -1.16 3.43
CA VAL A 74 -17.06 -0.39 4.15
C VAL A 74 -17.16 1.02 3.57
N LYS A 75 -16.02 1.70 3.37
CA LYS A 75 -15.95 3.03 2.74
C LYS A 75 -16.51 2.98 1.32
N PHE A 76 -16.12 1.99 0.52
CA PHE A 76 -16.63 1.85 -0.84
C PHE A 76 -18.15 1.63 -0.89
N VAL A 77 -18.69 0.73 -0.08
CA VAL A 77 -20.14 0.48 -0.02
C VAL A 77 -20.88 1.74 0.41
N ASN A 78 -20.43 2.44 1.45
CA ASN A 78 -21.05 3.68 1.89
C ASN A 78 -21.02 4.76 0.80
N ARG A 79 -19.88 4.94 0.11
CA ARG A 79 -19.75 5.92 -0.97
C ARG A 79 -20.60 5.55 -2.19
N SER A 80 -20.75 4.26 -2.47
CA SER A 80 -21.57 3.76 -3.58
C SER A 80 -23.03 4.18 -3.46
N PHE A 81 -23.59 4.22 -2.25
CA PHE A 81 -24.96 4.71 -2.04
C PHE A 81 -25.10 6.19 -2.41
N ILE A 82 -24.13 7.02 -2.02
CA ILE A 82 -24.11 8.45 -2.35
C ILE A 82 -23.95 8.65 -3.86
N ILE A 83 -23.07 7.88 -4.51
CA ILE A 83 -22.88 7.90 -5.97
C ILE A 83 -24.21 7.61 -6.68
N LYS A 84 -24.93 6.57 -6.26
CA LYS A 84 -26.22 6.19 -6.85
C LYS A 84 -27.29 7.26 -6.65
N GLU A 85 -27.32 7.90 -5.49
CA GLU A 85 -28.24 9.02 -5.24
C GLU A 85 -27.94 10.20 -6.17
N HIS A 86 -26.66 10.56 -6.35
CA HIS A 86 -26.23 11.60 -7.27
C HIS A 86 -26.60 11.25 -8.72
N TYR A 87 -26.39 9.99 -9.11
CA TYR A 87 -26.75 9.52 -10.44
C TYR A 87 -28.27 9.53 -10.68
N GLN A 88 -29.09 9.18 -9.69
CA GLN A 88 -30.55 9.29 -9.82
C GLN A 88 -30.99 10.74 -10.04
N LYS A 89 -30.42 11.70 -9.29
CA LYS A 89 -30.69 13.14 -9.50
C LYS A 89 -30.31 13.59 -10.92
N PHE A 90 -29.15 13.14 -11.41
CA PHE A 90 -28.74 13.39 -12.80
C PHE A 90 -29.79 12.86 -13.81
N LEU A 91 -30.28 11.63 -13.62
CA LEU A 91 -31.32 11.05 -14.47
C LEU A 91 -32.66 11.79 -14.39
N ASP A 92 -32.98 12.37 -13.24
CA ASP A 92 -34.18 13.19 -13.02
C ASP A 92 -34.05 14.61 -13.62
N GLY A 93 -32.90 14.93 -14.23
CA GLY A 93 -32.63 16.19 -14.92
C GLY A 93 -31.99 17.28 -14.04
N ASP A 94 -31.49 16.92 -12.86
CA ASP A 94 -30.73 17.83 -12.00
C ASP A 94 -29.27 17.94 -12.48
N GLU A 95 -29.02 18.93 -13.34
CA GLU A 95 -27.68 19.20 -13.87
C GLU A 95 -26.72 19.79 -12.82
N GLU A 96 -27.21 20.29 -11.67
CA GLU A 96 -26.35 20.88 -10.63
C GLU A 96 -25.36 19.84 -10.08
N ILE A 97 -25.73 18.56 -10.13
CA ILE A 97 -24.91 17.44 -9.66
C ILE A 97 -23.58 17.28 -10.41
N LEU A 98 -23.48 17.84 -11.63
CA LEU A 98 -22.25 17.86 -12.43
C LEU A 98 -21.26 18.93 -11.95
N TYR A 99 -21.73 19.93 -11.20
CA TYR A 99 -20.97 21.12 -10.79
C TYR A 99 -20.77 21.24 -9.27
N ILE A 100 -21.00 20.15 -8.53
CA ILE A 100 -20.77 20.09 -7.08
C ILE A 100 -19.32 20.40 -6.73
N ALA A 101 -19.13 20.97 -5.53
CA ALA A 101 -17.79 21.19 -5.00
C ALA A 101 -17.03 19.87 -4.89
N LYS A 102 -15.72 19.96 -5.03
CA LYS A 102 -14.82 18.80 -5.07
C LYS A 102 -14.93 17.96 -3.79
N GLU A 103 -15.10 18.60 -2.65
CA GLU A 103 -15.21 17.99 -1.33
C GLU A 103 -16.55 17.24 -1.15
N ASP A 104 -17.58 17.66 -1.88
CA ASP A 104 -18.90 17.04 -1.89
C ASP A 104 -19.02 15.93 -2.96
N ASP A 105 -18.10 15.86 -3.92
CA ASP A 105 -18.10 14.87 -5.00
C ASP A 105 -17.79 13.45 -4.48
N PRO A 106 -18.70 12.48 -4.68
CA PRO A 106 -18.48 11.14 -4.18
C PRO A 106 -17.31 10.35 -4.79
N PHE A 107 -16.76 10.85 -5.90
CA PHE A 107 -15.61 10.29 -6.60
C PHE A 107 -14.28 10.95 -6.23
N TRP A 108 -14.29 11.90 -5.30
CA TRP A 108 -13.11 12.67 -4.92
C TRP A 108 -12.50 12.22 -3.58
N GLU A 109 -11.16 12.25 -3.54
CA GLU A 109 -10.33 12.05 -2.36
C GLU A 109 -9.15 13.05 -2.36
N PRO A 110 -8.72 13.52 -1.19
CA PRO A 110 -7.47 14.28 -1.06
C PRO A 110 -6.27 13.42 -1.43
N VAL A 111 -5.12 14.06 -1.67
CA VAL A 111 -3.86 13.32 -1.84
C VAL A 111 -3.43 12.82 -0.46
N GLU A 112 -3.13 11.53 -0.37
CA GLU A 112 -2.68 10.86 0.84
C GLU A 112 -1.37 10.10 0.55
N ASP A 113 -0.54 9.93 1.57
CA ASP A 113 0.66 9.12 1.45
C ASP A 113 0.27 7.64 1.30
N LEU A 114 0.93 6.96 0.36
CA LEU A 114 0.67 5.57 0.04
C LEU A 114 1.97 4.76 0.15
N LEU A 115 1.91 3.57 0.76
CA LEU A 115 3.02 2.62 0.69
C LEU A 115 3.18 2.10 -0.73
N LEU A 116 4.26 2.50 -1.41
CA LEU A 116 4.60 2.00 -2.74
C LEU A 116 5.13 0.57 -2.73
N GLY A 117 5.87 0.20 -1.68
CA GLY A 117 6.45 -1.11 -1.54
C GLY A 117 7.38 -1.23 -0.36
N THR A 118 7.98 -2.41 -0.20
CA THR A 118 8.92 -2.72 0.88
C THR A 118 10.25 -3.22 0.30
N ALA A 119 11.33 -2.96 1.02
CA ALA A 119 12.67 -3.46 0.71
C ALA A 119 13.18 -4.21 1.95
N ASN A 120 13.51 -5.48 1.79
CA ASN A 120 13.99 -6.33 2.88
C ASN A 120 15.52 -6.32 2.90
N VAL A 121 16.09 -5.86 4.03
CA VAL A 121 17.54 -5.71 4.21
C VAL A 121 18.06 -6.83 5.11
N PHE A 122 18.99 -7.64 4.61
CA PHE A 122 19.60 -8.72 5.38
C PHE A 122 20.91 -8.25 6.02
N LEU A 123 20.82 -7.82 7.28
CA LEU A 123 21.93 -7.20 8.01
C LEU A 123 22.88 -8.20 8.68
N GLN A 124 23.03 -9.40 8.13
CA GLN A 124 23.87 -10.44 8.74
C GLN A 124 25.35 -10.02 8.84
N SER A 125 25.86 -9.22 7.89
CA SER A 125 27.23 -8.68 7.93
C SER A 125 27.51 -7.88 9.21
N LEU A 126 26.51 -7.12 9.70
CA LEU A 126 26.65 -6.35 10.94
C LEU A 126 26.80 -7.25 12.16
N ALA A 127 26.30 -8.50 12.14
CA ALA A 127 26.51 -9.44 13.24
C ALA A 127 27.99 -9.85 13.40
N TYR A 128 28.79 -9.66 12.35
CA TYR A 128 30.23 -9.92 12.34
C TYR A 128 31.07 -8.62 12.43
N SER A 129 30.44 -7.48 12.72
CA SER A 129 31.08 -6.15 12.62
C SER A 129 31.72 -5.88 11.27
N LEU A 130 31.05 -6.30 10.18
CA LEU A 130 31.44 -5.99 8.81
C LEU A 130 30.51 -4.92 8.22
N ASP A 131 31.06 -4.11 7.32
CA ASP A 131 30.29 -3.17 6.51
C ASP A 131 29.21 -3.89 5.69
N PHE A 132 28.07 -3.23 5.52
CA PHE A 132 26.98 -3.65 4.66
C PHE A 132 26.73 -2.57 3.61
N ALA A 133 26.84 -2.93 2.33
CA ALA A 133 26.54 -2.05 1.21
C ALA A 133 25.75 -2.84 0.18
N ASP A 134 24.53 -2.40 -0.13
CA ASP A 134 23.68 -3.08 -1.10
C ASP A 134 22.71 -2.11 -1.80
N GLU A 135 22.21 -2.53 -2.97
CA GLU A 135 21.13 -1.89 -3.69
C GLU A 135 19.92 -2.82 -3.76
N ILE A 136 18.88 -2.50 -3.01
CA ILE A 136 17.76 -3.40 -2.75
C ILE A 136 16.54 -2.97 -3.56
N CYS A 137 15.87 -3.94 -4.18
CA CYS A 137 14.63 -3.71 -4.91
C CYS A 137 13.50 -3.35 -3.93
N ILE A 138 12.79 -2.27 -4.22
CA ILE A 138 11.52 -1.95 -3.56
C ILE A 138 10.42 -2.69 -4.32
N VAL A 139 9.72 -3.61 -3.66
CA VAL A 139 8.65 -4.41 -4.28
C VAL A 139 7.30 -4.02 -3.71
N ASP A 140 6.31 -3.84 -4.59
CA ASP A 140 4.93 -3.61 -4.17
C ASP A 140 4.26 -4.91 -3.66
N TYR A 141 2.99 -4.80 -3.23
CA TYR A 141 2.19 -5.93 -2.77
C TYR A 141 1.91 -6.99 -3.84
N LYS A 142 2.16 -6.69 -5.13
CA LYS A 142 2.08 -7.62 -6.26
C LYS A 142 3.44 -8.24 -6.60
N GLY A 143 4.50 -7.87 -5.89
CA GLY A 143 5.88 -8.28 -6.17
C GLY A 143 6.50 -7.56 -7.37
N LEU A 144 5.94 -6.43 -7.79
CA LEU A 144 6.45 -5.62 -8.89
C LEU A 144 7.49 -4.62 -8.39
N ASP A 145 8.56 -4.46 -9.16
CA ASP A 145 9.64 -3.51 -8.93
C ASP A 145 9.13 -2.05 -9.00
N GLN A 146 9.30 -1.31 -7.92
CA GLN A 146 8.95 0.10 -7.79
C GLN A 146 10.17 1.01 -7.69
N GLY A 147 11.39 0.45 -7.71
CA GLY A 147 12.63 1.21 -7.60
C GLY A 147 13.74 0.50 -6.84
N ARG A 148 14.77 1.28 -6.52
CA ARG A 148 15.98 0.82 -5.84
C ARG A 148 16.26 1.66 -4.61
N LEU A 149 16.63 1.01 -3.53
CA LEU A 149 17.09 1.61 -2.29
C LEU A 149 18.57 1.28 -2.11
N SER A 150 19.45 2.28 -2.22
CA SER A 150 20.87 2.13 -1.91
C SER A 150 21.09 2.33 -0.42
N ILE A 151 21.69 1.34 0.24
CA ILE A 151 21.97 1.34 1.67
C ILE A 151 23.45 1.08 1.86
N ASN A 152 24.10 1.90 2.69
CA ASN A 152 25.44 1.67 3.19
C ASN A 152 25.41 1.82 4.70
N LEU A 153 25.82 0.79 5.43
CA LEU A 153 25.90 0.76 6.88
C LEU A 153 27.30 0.31 7.28
N CYS A 154 27.93 1.08 8.15
CA CYS A 154 29.27 0.76 8.66
C CYS A 154 29.24 0.67 10.19
N PRO A 155 29.86 -0.35 10.81
CA PRO A 155 30.14 -0.35 12.23
C PRO A 155 30.90 0.92 12.63
N CYS A 156 30.48 1.54 13.73
CA CYS A 156 31.08 2.77 14.22
C CYS A 156 31.19 2.75 15.74
N SER A 157 32.09 3.58 16.28
CA SER A 157 32.09 3.86 17.72
C SER A 157 30.86 4.69 18.11
N PRO A 158 30.51 4.78 19.42
CA PRO A 158 29.31 5.50 19.88
C PRO A 158 29.22 6.99 19.47
N ASN A 159 30.33 7.58 19.04
CA ASN A 159 30.40 8.95 18.50
C ASN A 159 30.31 9.01 16.96
N GLY A 160 29.99 7.91 16.28
CA GLY A 160 29.79 7.83 14.83
C GLY A 160 31.08 7.76 14.00
N LYS A 161 32.25 7.53 14.61
CA LYS A 161 33.49 7.29 13.87
C LYS A 161 33.52 5.85 13.36
N VAL A 162 33.66 5.69 12.04
CA VAL A 162 33.72 4.37 11.37
C VAL A 162 34.89 3.57 11.91
N LEU A 163 34.65 2.30 12.21
CA LEU A 163 35.68 1.35 12.63
C LEU A 163 36.47 0.89 11.39
N ASN A 164 37.74 0.52 11.57
CA ASN A 164 38.54 0.02 10.45
C ASN A 164 38.14 -1.41 10.08
N GLU A 165 38.52 -1.85 8.87
CA GLU A 165 38.21 -3.19 8.34
C GLU A 165 38.79 -4.34 9.17
N GLU A 166 39.74 -4.06 10.07
CA GLU A 166 40.32 -5.05 10.99
C GLU A 166 39.45 -5.28 12.24
N HIS A 167 38.37 -4.51 12.43
CA HIS A 167 37.51 -4.57 13.61
C HIS A 167 36.28 -5.46 13.38
N PHE A 168 36.52 -6.74 13.09
CA PHE A 168 35.47 -7.76 12.94
C PHE A 168 35.48 -8.75 14.11
N VAL A 169 34.40 -9.51 14.26
CA VAL A 169 34.33 -10.66 15.20
C VAL A 169 34.20 -11.96 14.43
N GLU A 170 34.77 -13.05 14.94
CA GLU A 170 34.64 -14.38 14.30
C GLU A 170 33.28 -15.01 14.63
N GLN A 171 32.77 -14.78 15.84
CA GLN A 171 31.49 -15.27 16.31
C GLN A 171 30.57 -14.09 16.71
N PRO A 172 29.34 -13.99 16.17
CA PRO A 172 28.41 -12.92 16.52
C PRO A 172 28.09 -12.83 18.02
N GLU A 173 28.17 -13.96 18.72
CA GLU A 173 27.97 -14.06 20.17
C GLU A 173 28.96 -13.18 20.95
N GLU A 174 30.12 -12.86 20.37
CA GLU A 174 31.09 -11.97 20.97
C GLU A 174 30.58 -10.53 21.12
N LEU A 175 29.55 -10.13 20.38
CA LEU A 175 28.93 -8.79 20.48
C LEU A 175 27.83 -8.72 21.53
N LEU A 176 27.40 -9.86 22.10
CA LEU A 176 26.36 -9.88 23.13
C LEU A 176 26.81 -9.10 24.38
N ASP A 177 25.88 -8.36 24.97
CA ASP A 177 26.09 -7.49 26.13
C ASP A 177 27.15 -6.38 25.94
N LYS A 178 27.64 -6.16 24.71
CA LYS A 178 28.54 -5.05 24.37
C LYS A 178 27.78 -3.93 23.66
N SER A 179 28.27 -2.70 23.83
CA SER A 179 27.78 -1.57 23.05
C SER A 179 28.21 -1.75 21.60
N TYR A 180 27.24 -1.83 20.69
CA TYR A 180 27.45 -1.96 19.25
C TYR A 180 26.68 -0.85 18.53
N SER A 181 27.35 -0.14 17.62
CA SER A 181 26.79 1.01 16.91
C SER A 181 27.14 0.93 15.43
N PHE A 182 26.24 1.39 14.57
CA PHE A 182 26.41 1.47 13.12
C PHE A 182 25.70 2.75 12.62
N LYS A 183 26.09 3.24 11.46
CA LYS A 183 25.52 4.43 10.83
C LYS A 183 25.40 4.25 9.32
#